data_AF-A0A7G8DHS2-F1
#
_entry.id   AF-A0A7G8DHS2-F1
#
_cell.length_a   1.000
_cell.length_b   1.000
_cell.length_c   1.000
_cell.angle_alpha   90.00
_cell.angle_beta   90.00
_cell.angle_gamma   90.00
#
_symmetry.space_group_name_H-M   'P 1'
#
loop_
_entity.id
_entity.type
_entity.pdbx_description
1 polymer ?
#
loop_
_entity_poly.entity_id
_entity_poly.type
_entity_poly.pdbx_seq_one_letter_code
_entity_poly.pdbx_strand_id
1 'polypeptide(L)'
;MQLRFTMRCQHRVSSDVDAMPRSVSAVVFGSLLCLLAGCSTGGSGADQRQSKQLKVLFCNVKSGTFIDANRDSVLSVGDSVSYRLAVARLGGAVQSCEQPNGSFYGLEEVIERRVHDGETVFLTHAQGTLTFKDGNIQTRSLGSLQLSAGVTPSLESGSMQLPLGDLFPSNHGATLIGQGGAFSGYVGSADFVSATPPYALLKLHSQFPS
;
A
#
# COMPACT_ATOMS: atom_id res chain seq x y z
N MET A 1 6.99 7.26 -69.97
CA MET A 1 6.58 5.84 -69.87
C MET A 1 5.51 5.76 -68.76
N GLN A 2 4.25 6.11 -69.05
CA GLN A 2 3.08 5.20 -69.21
C GLN A 2 2.99 4.12 -68.10
N LEU A 3 2.20 4.34 -67.05
CA LEU A 3 0.77 3.94 -66.85
C LEU A 3 0.51 2.42 -66.82
N ARG A 4 -0.05 1.93 -65.70
CA ARG A 4 -1.37 1.28 -65.67
C ARG A 4 -1.87 1.02 -64.24
N PHE A 5 -3.02 1.61 -63.93
CA PHE A 5 -3.98 1.20 -62.90
C PHE A 5 -4.56 -0.18 -63.23
N THR A 6 -4.98 -0.94 -62.23
CA THR A 6 -6.25 -1.70 -62.32
C THR A 6 -6.81 -2.03 -60.93
N MET A 7 -8.07 -1.63 -60.81
CA MET A 7 -9.08 -1.91 -59.80
C MET A 7 -9.84 -3.18 -60.21
N ARG A 8 -10.35 -4.01 -59.28
CA ARG A 8 -11.79 -4.41 -59.20
C ARG A 8 -12.09 -5.63 -58.29
N CYS A 9 -13.19 -5.42 -57.53
CA CYS A 9 -14.35 -6.27 -57.20
C CYS A 9 -14.15 -7.69 -56.62
N GLN A 10 -14.56 -7.95 -55.37
CA GLN A 10 -15.92 -8.23 -54.86
C GLN A 10 -16.54 -9.54 -55.35
N HIS A 11 -16.85 -10.44 -54.41
CA HIS A 11 -18.13 -11.14 -54.40
C HIS A 11 -18.73 -11.22 -52.98
N ARG A 12 -20.04 -11.01 -52.97
CA ARG A 12 -20.99 -10.76 -51.90
C ARG A 12 -21.91 -11.99 -51.78
N VAL A 13 -22.22 -12.40 -50.55
CA VAL A 13 -23.46 -13.10 -50.12
C VAL A 13 -23.61 -12.67 -48.65
N SER A 14 -24.45 -11.72 -48.22
CA SER A 14 -25.91 -11.54 -48.32
C SER A 14 -26.72 -12.65 -47.65
N SER A 15 -27.12 -12.43 -46.40
CA SER A 15 -28.53 -12.54 -46.01
C SER A 15 -28.78 -11.69 -44.77
N ASP A 16 -29.51 -10.59 -44.98
CA ASP A 16 -30.43 -10.00 -44.01
C ASP A 16 -31.36 -11.08 -43.43
N VAL A 17 -31.76 -10.94 -42.17
CA VAL A 17 -33.20 -10.92 -41.80
C VAL A 17 -33.39 -10.00 -40.58
N ASP A 18 -34.47 -9.23 -40.70
CA ASP A 18 -34.92 -8.04 -40.02
C ASP A 18 -35.21 -8.04 -38.51
N ALA A 19 -35.30 -6.78 -38.07
CA ALA A 19 -35.95 -6.21 -36.90
C ALA A 19 -37.30 -6.82 -36.43
N MET A 20 -37.48 -6.79 -35.10
CA MET A 20 -38.66 -6.47 -34.24
C MET A 20 -40.09 -6.53 -34.85
N PRO A 21 -41.12 -7.02 -34.11
CA PRO A 21 -41.73 -6.18 -33.06
C PRO A 21 -42.42 -6.90 -31.87
N ARG A 22 -42.90 -6.06 -30.94
CA ARG A 22 -43.72 -6.32 -29.74
C ARG A 22 -45.04 -7.05 -30.03
N SER A 23 -45.54 -7.87 -29.10
CA SER A 23 -46.97 -7.90 -28.72
C SER A 23 -47.25 -8.69 -27.42
N VAL A 24 -48.39 -8.34 -26.83
CA VAL A 24 -48.95 -8.52 -25.49
C VAL A 24 -49.76 -9.82 -25.39
N SER A 25 -49.77 -10.48 -24.22
CA SER A 25 -51.00 -11.03 -23.60
C SER A 25 -50.73 -11.62 -22.21
N ALA A 26 -51.38 -11.03 -21.22
CA ALA A 26 -51.55 -11.53 -19.87
C ALA A 26 -52.74 -12.50 -19.82
N VAL A 27 -52.66 -13.58 -19.03
CA VAL A 27 -53.82 -14.15 -18.33
C VAL A 27 -53.39 -14.69 -16.96
N VAL A 28 -54.20 -14.32 -15.98
CA VAL A 28 -54.13 -14.49 -14.52
C VAL A 28 -54.68 -15.87 -14.11
N PHE A 29 -54.20 -16.44 -13.00
CA PHE A 29 -54.98 -16.97 -11.85
C PHE A 29 -54.19 -18.05 -11.10
N GLY A 30 -54.04 -17.87 -9.78
CA GLY A 30 -53.53 -18.94 -8.91
C GLY A 30 -53.05 -18.46 -7.55
N SER A 31 -53.85 -17.69 -6.82
CA SER A 31 -53.65 -17.53 -5.38
C SER A 31 -53.81 -18.88 -4.69
N LEU A 32 -52.73 -19.41 -4.10
CA LEU A 32 -52.84 -20.42 -3.05
C LEU A 32 -52.06 -19.94 -1.83
N LEU A 33 -52.83 -19.47 -0.85
CA LEU A 33 -52.41 -19.24 0.52
C LEU A 33 -51.91 -20.57 1.11
N CYS A 34 -50.63 -20.66 1.45
CA CYS A 34 -50.15 -21.62 2.44
C CYS A 34 -49.53 -20.83 3.60
N LEU A 35 -50.35 -20.61 4.64
CA LEU A 35 -49.89 -20.32 5.99
C LEU A 35 -49.19 -21.57 6.52
N LEU A 36 -47.87 -21.55 6.62
CA LEU A 36 -47.12 -22.40 7.53
C LEU A 36 -46.15 -21.54 8.33
N ALA A 37 -46.35 -21.55 9.63
CA ALA A 37 -45.43 -21.02 10.62
C ALA A 37 -44.13 -21.86 10.65
N GLY A 38 -43.01 -21.18 10.89
CA GLY A 38 -41.83 -21.75 11.53
C GLY A 38 -40.82 -22.45 10.60
N CYS A 39 -39.79 -21.72 10.21
CA CYS A 39 -38.41 -22.00 10.62
C CYS A 39 -37.48 -20.93 10.04
N SER A 40 -36.97 -20.07 10.92
CA SER A 40 -35.78 -19.26 10.65
C SER A 40 -34.64 -20.23 10.34
N THR A 41 -34.11 -20.21 9.13
CA THR A 41 -32.88 -20.94 8.78
C THR A 41 -32.03 -20.10 7.86
N GLY A 42 -30.82 -19.82 8.30
CA GLY A 42 -29.71 -19.45 7.44
C GLY A 42 -29.35 -17.98 7.49
N GLY A 43 -29.02 -17.46 8.68
CA GLY A 43 -28.11 -16.34 8.73
C GLY A 43 -26.85 -16.68 7.96
N SER A 44 -26.63 -16.03 6.82
CA SER A 44 -25.24 -15.82 6.39
C SER A 44 -24.68 -14.83 7.39
N GLY A 45 -24.13 -15.35 8.49
CA GLY A 45 -23.21 -14.59 9.32
C GLY A 45 -22.03 -14.25 8.43
N ALA A 46 -22.16 -13.18 7.63
CA ALA A 46 -21.03 -12.49 7.08
C ALA A 46 -20.20 -12.12 8.30
N ASP A 47 -19.07 -12.78 8.45
CA ASP A 47 -18.06 -12.54 9.46
C ASP A 47 -17.78 -11.02 9.44
N GLN A 48 -18.45 -10.25 10.31
CA GLN A 48 -18.31 -8.80 10.37
C GLN A 48 -17.01 -8.46 11.09
N ARG A 49 -15.89 -8.95 10.55
CA ARG A 49 -14.57 -8.57 11.05
C ARG A 49 -14.43 -7.07 10.82
N GLN A 50 -14.34 -6.34 11.93
CA GLN A 50 -14.17 -4.90 11.89
C GLN A 50 -12.90 -4.57 11.08
N SER A 51 -13.07 -3.78 10.02
CA SER A 51 -11.96 -3.29 9.21
C SER A 51 -11.66 -1.82 9.50
N LYS A 52 -10.37 -1.44 9.51
CA LYS A 52 -9.93 -0.05 9.59
C LYS A 52 -9.06 0.27 8.38
N GLN A 53 -9.27 1.44 7.79
CA GLN A 53 -8.38 2.01 6.79
C GLN A 53 -7.81 3.33 7.32
N LEU A 54 -6.48 3.49 7.23
CA LEU A 54 -5.80 4.69 7.73
C LEU A 54 -4.84 5.20 6.65
N LYS A 55 -4.79 6.53 6.50
CA LYS A 55 -3.73 7.19 5.73
C LYS A 55 -2.79 7.90 6.69
N VAL A 56 -1.50 7.57 6.62
CA VAL A 56 -0.47 8.12 7.50
C VAL A 56 0.59 8.81 6.65
N LEU A 57 0.75 10.13 6.81
CA LEU A 57 1.80 10.89 6.14
C LEU A 57 3.12 10.78 6.91
N PHE A 58 4.24 10.62 6.22
CA PHE A 58 5.59 10.74 6.76
C PHE A 58 6.07 12.18 6.58
N CYS A 59 6.15 12.93 7.68
CA CYS A 59 6.22 14.39 7.59
C CYS A 59 7.63 14.95 7.55
N ASN A 60 8.50 14.47 8.44
CA ASN A 60 9.89 14.88 8.46
C ASN A 60 10.73 13.84 9.22
N VAL A 61 12.00 13.73 8.85
CA VAL A 61 12.99 12.96 9.62
C VAL A 61 13.33 13.74 10.90
N LYS A 62 13.32 13.05 12.04
CA LYS A 62 13.70 13.61 13.35
C LYS A 62 15.11 13.19 13.74
N SER A 63 15.49 11.96 13.41
CA SER A 63 16.84 11.43 13.62
C SER A 63 17.06 10.23 12.70
N GLY A 64 18.33 9.98 12.36
CA GLY A 64 18.78 8.80 11.64
C GLY A 64 20.15 8.37 12.16
N THR A 65 20.42 7.06 12.11
CA THR A 65 21.69 6.47 12.52
C THR A 65 22.06 5.39 11.52
N PHE A 66 23.32 5.41 11.09
CA PHE A 66 23.92 4.40 10.23
C PHE A 66 24.89 3.55 11.04
N ILE A 67 24.80 2.23 10.87
CA ILE A 67 25.73 1.25 11.44
C ILE A 67 26.46 0.62 10.26
N ASP A 68 27.75 0.94 10.18
CA ASP A 68 28.70 0.40 9.23
C ASP A 68 29.25 -0.92 9.76
N ALA A 69 28.80 -2.03 9.19
CA ALA A 69 29.16 -3.37 9.65
C ALA A 69 30.60 -3.74 9.27
N ASN A 70 31.07 -3.29 8.10
CA ASN A 70 32.36 -3.66 7.54
C ASN A 70 33.45 -2.58 7.74
N ARG A 71 33.07 -1.39 8.21
CA ARG A 71 33.92 -0.22 8.48
C ARG A 71 34.57 0.39 7.24
N ASP A 72 33.94 0.29 6.08
CA ASP A 72 34.44 0.89 4.83
C ASP A 72 33.85 2.28 4.53
N SER A 73 32.91 2.76 5.37
CA SER A 73 32.20 4.04 5.24
C SER A 73 31.37 4.16 3.97
N VAL A 74 30.98 3.03 3.37
CA VAL A 74 30.13 2.93 2.19
C VAL A 74 28.92 2.08 2.53
N LEU A 75 27.71 2.60 2.29
CA LEU A 75 26.50 1.80 2.46
C LEU A 75 26.59 0.55 1.57
N SER A 76 26.60 -0.61 2.21
CA SER A 76 26.86 -1.90 1.61
C SER A 76 26.06 -3.00 2.29
N VAL A 77 26.13 -4.22 1.74
CA VAL A 77 25.39 -5.37 2.26
C VAL A 77 25.85 -5.71 3.68
N GLY A 78 24.90 -5.85 4.60
CA GLY A 78 25.14 -6.09 6.03
C GLY A 78 25.04 -4.84 6.90
N ASP A 79 25.06 -3.65 6.29
CA ASP A 79 24.88 -2.40 7.04
C ASP A 79 23.43 -2.21 7.48
N SER A 80 23.24 -1.36 8.48
CA SER A 80 21.91 -1.02 8.98
C SER A 80 21.68 0.48 9.10
N VAL A 81 20.46 0.90 8.79
CA VAL A 81 19.99 2.28 8.98
C VAL A 81 18.78 2.25 9.92
N SER A 82 18.82 3.02 10.99
CA SER A 82 17.66 3.26 11.84
C SER A 82 17.25 4.73 11.78
N TYR A 83 15.96 5.00 11.86
CA TYR A 83 15.44 6.37 11.78
C TYR A 83 14.16 6.57 12.57
N ARG A 84 13.92 7.82 12.95
CA ARG A 84 12.67 8.27 13.55
C ARG A 84 12.05 9.36 12.71
N LEU A 85 10.80 9.18 12.32
CA LEU A 85 10.00 10.15 11.57
C LEU A 85 8.87 10.69 12.46
N ALA A 86 8.52 11.96 12.27
CA ALA A 86 7.20 12.42 12.69
C ALA A 86 6.17 12.03 11.64
N VAL A 87 4.99 11.60 12.08
CA VAL A 87 3.91 11.19 11.18
C VAL A 87 2.60 11.86 11.54
N ALA A 88 1.74 12.01 10.53
CA ALA A 88 0.38 12.51 10.68
C ALA A 88 -0.62 11.45 10.20
N ARG A 89 -1.35 10.84 11.15
CA ARG A 89 -2.52 10.01 10.82
C ARG A 89 -3.68 10.94 10.46
N LEU A 90 -4.06 10.91 9.19
CA LEU A 90 -5.14 11.74 8.68
C LEU A 90 -6.49 11.24 9.19
N GLY A 91 -7.39 12.21 9.45
CA GLY A 91 -8.73 11.98 9.95
C GLY A 91 -9.09 12.96 11.08
N GLY A 92 -10.37 13.35 11.15
CA GLY A 92 -10.84 14.33 12.13
C GLY A 92 -10.14 15.68 11.99
N ALA A 93 -9.43 16.12 13.04
CA ALA A 93 -8.75 17.41 13.08
C ALA A 93 -7.38 17.43 12.36
N VAL A 94 -6.77 16.26 12.09
CA VAL A 94 -5.45 16.19 11.46
C VAL A 94 -5.61 16.03 9.95
N GLN A 95 -5.17 17.05 9.22
CA GLN A 95 -5.34 17.15 7.76
C GLN A 95 -4.00 17.18 7.00
N SER A 96 -2.89 17.48 7.68
CA SER A 96 -1.59 17.67 7.06
C SER A 96 -0.44 17.39 8.03
N CYS A 97 0.78 17.59 7.54
CA CYS A 97 2.00 17.50 8.33
C CYS A 97 2.29 18.71 9.23
N GLU A 98 1.42 19.72 9.26
CA GLU A 98 1.57 20.86 10.17
C GLU A 98 1.36 20.46 11.64
N GLN A 99 0.58 19.40 11.89
CA GLN A 99 0.27 18.90 13.23
C GLN A 99 0.48 17.39 13.30
N PRO A 100 1.73 16.90 13.26
CA PRO A 100 2.01 15.47 13.37
C PRO A 100 1.54 14.96 14.73
N ASN A 101 0.87 13.80 14.74
CA ASN A 101 0.23 13.21 15.92
C ASN A 101 0.79 11.81 16.26
N GLY A 102 1.91 11.43 15.66
CA GLY A 102 2.58 10.17 15.91
C GLY A 102 4.06 10.18 15.54
N SER A 103 4.70 9.03 15.70
CA SER A 103 6.06 8.77 15.23
C SER A 103 6.12 7.43 14.49
N PHE A 104 7.04 7.33 13.53
CA PHE A 104 7.45 6.06 12.95
C PHE A 104 8.91 5.80 13.29
N TYR A 105 9.20 4.62 13.81
CA TYR A 105 10.55 4.15 14.08
C TYR A 105 10.87 3.06 13.06
N GLY A 106 11.82 3.32 12.16
CA GLY A 106 12.21 2.39 11.10
C GLY A 106 13.61 1.82 11.35
N LEU A 107 13.81 0.60 10.87
CA LEU A 107 15.08 -0.11 10.80
C LEU A 107 15.15 -0.79 9.43
N GLU A 108 16.27 -0.60 8.75
CA GLU A 108 16.57 -1.15 7.43
C GLU A 108 17.90 -1.89 7.54
N GLU A 109 17.92 -3.16 7.18
CA GLU A 109 19.15 -3.93 6.99
C GLU A 109 19.39 -4.08 5.49
N VAL A 110 20.56 -3.69 4.99
CA VAL A 110 20.89 -3.80 3.57
C VAL A 110 21.22 -5.25 3.22
N ILE A 111 20.46 -5.81 2.29
CA ILE A 111 20.63 -7.20 1.86
C ILE A 111 21.11 -7.33 0.42
N GLU A 112 20.94 -6.29 -0.39
CA GLU A 112 21.39 -6.30 -1.78
C GLU A 112 21.66 -4.88 -2.29
N ARG A 113 22.70 -4.73 -3.11
CA ARG A 113 22.94 -3.50 -3.87
C ARG A 113 22.57 -3.74 -5.34
N ARG A 114 21.74 -2.87 -5.89
CA ARG A 114 21.28 -2.90 -7.28
C ARG A 114 21.59 -1.58 -7.98
N VAL A 115 21.63 -1.63 -9.31
CA VAL A 115 21.63 -0.45 -10.15
C VAL A 115 20.36 -0.48 -11.00
N HIS A 116 19.55 0.56 -10.89
CA HIS A 116 18.32 0.73 -11.67
C HIS A 116 18.36 2.10 -12.33
N ASP A 117 18.24 2.14 -13.66
CA ASP A 117 18.32 3.38 -14.45
C ASP A 117 19.57 4.25 -14.17
N GLY A 118 20.69 3.59 -13.84
CA GLY A 118 21.96 4.25 -13.51
C GLY A 118 22.05 4.73 -12.06
N GLU A 119 20.99 4.60 -11.27
CA GLU A 119 20.96 4.94 -9.85
C GLU A 119 21.22 3.71 -8.98
N THR A 120 21.97 3.88 -7.90
CA THR A 120 22.19 2.79 -6.93
C THR A 120 20.99 2.73 -5.98
N VAL A 121 20.35 1.58 -5.92
CA VAL A 121 19.24 1.27 -5.00
C VAL A 121 19.64 0.08 -4.15
N PHE A 122 19.41 0.17 -2.85
CA PHE A 122 19.69 -0.88 -1.88
C PHE A 122 18.38 -1.57 -1.51
N LEU A 123 18.29 -2.88 -1.70
CA LEU A 123 17.17 -3.67 -1.17
C LEU A 123 17.42 -3.92 0.31
N THR A 124 16.36 -3.83 1.12
CA THR A 124 16.48 -3.94 2.57
C THR A 124 15.45 -4.90 3.17
N HIS A 125 15.80 -5.50 4.31
CA HIS A 125 14.78 -5.95 5.26
C HIS A 125 14.30 -4.73 6.04
N ALA A 126 13.08 -4.28 5.74
CA ALA A 126 12.47 -3.13 6.39
C ALA A 126 11.58 -3.58 7.54
N GLN A 127 11.81 -3.00 8.71
CA GLN A 127 10.97 -3.18 9.88
C GLN A 127 10.67 -1.82 10.50
N GLY A 128 9.48 -1.68 11.07
CA GLY A 128 9.16 -0.43 11.75
C GLY A 128 8.02 -0.52 12.73
N THR A 129 7.82 0.56 13.47
CA THR A 129 6.70 0.70 14.40
C THR A 129 6.10 2.10 14.26
N LEU A 130 4.83 2.14 13.88
CA LEU A 130 3.98 3.32 14.00
C LEU A 130 3.49 3.44 15.43
N THR A 131 3.65 4.61 16.02
CA THR A 131 3.20 4.92 17.38
C THR A 131 2.32 6.16 17.35
N PHE A 132 1.11 6.01 17.86
CA PHE A 132 0.14 7.07 18.12
C PHE A 132 -0.21 7.09 19.61
N LYS A 133 -0.91 8.14 20.05
CA LYS A 133 -1.37 8.24 21.44
C LYS A 133 -2.29 7.06 21.84
N ASP A 134 -3.06 6.53 20.90
CA ASP A 134 -4.06 5.49 21.13
C ASP A 134 -3.57 4.07 20.83
N GLY A 135 -2.34 3.87 20.36
CA GLY A 135 -1.80 2.54 20.11
C GLY A 135 -0.61 2.50 19.16
N ASN A 136 -0.14 1.30 18.86
CA ASN A 136 1.01 1.07 17.99
C ASN A 136 0.82 -0.11 17.03
N ILE A 137 1.53 -0.06 15.91
CA ILE A 137 1.45 -1.02 14.81
C ILE A 137 2.86 -1.33 14.34
N GLN A 138 3.26 -2.60 14.37
CA GLN A 138 4.51 -3.06 13.78
C GLN A 138 4.32 -3.27 12.27
N THR A 139 5.33 -2.91 11.49
CA THR A 139 5.40 -3.08 10.04
C THR A 139 6.60 -3.96 9.67
N ARG A 140 6.45 -4.82 8.66
CA ARG A 140 7.56 -5.59 8.06
C ARG A 140 7.40 -5.67 6.54
N SER A 141 8.48 -5.43 5.81
CA SER A 141 8.51 -5.46 4.35
C SER A 141 9.90 -5.79 3.80
N LEU A 142 9.96 -6.06 2.50
CA LEU A 142 11.17 -5.75 1.73
C LEU A 142 11.07 -4.27 1.35
N GLY A 143 12.02 -3.48 1.85
CA GLY A 143 12.11 -2.06 1.57
C GLY A 143 13.17 -1.76 0.52
N SER A 144 13.39 -0.48 0.29
CA SER A 144 14.50 -0.01 -0.52
C SER A 144 15.00 1.31 0.00
N LEU A 145 16.31 1.50 0.01
CA LEU A 145 16.97 2.76 0.27
C LEU A 145 17.66 3.27 -0.98
N GLN A 146 17.71 4.57 -1.12
CA GLN A 146 18.53 5.26 -2.10
C GLN A 146 19.35 6.32 -1.38
N LEU A 147 20.60 6.52 -1.80
CA LEU A 147 21.43 7.59 -1.26
C LEU A 147 21.60 8.66 -2.32
N SER A 148 21.01 9.83 -2.08
CA SER A 148 21.27 11.01 -2.90
C SER A 148 22.74 11.43 -2.81
N ALA A 149 23.28 11.99 -3.88
CA ALA A 149 24.66 12.47 -3.93
C ALA A 149 24.95 13.45 -2.77
N GLY A 150 25.91 13.11 -1.91
CA GLY A 150 26.30 13.92 -0.75
C GLY A 150 25.97 13.29 0.62
N VAL A 151 25.25 12.17 0.67
CA VAL A 151 25.09 11.39 1.90
C VAL A 151 26.30 10.49 2.09
N THR A 152 27.36 11.02 2.67
CA THR A 152 28.48 10.22 3.20
C THR A 152 28.22 9.95 4.68
N PRO A 153 28.13 8.69 5.12
CA PRO A 153 28.11 8.38 6.53
C PRO A 153 29.33 8.99 7.23
N SER A 154 29.17 9.46 8.46
CA SER A 154 30.34 9.80 9.28
C SER A 154 31.21 8.57 9.45
N LEU A 155 32.53 8.73 9.36
CA LEU A 155 33.49 7.69 9.72
C LEU A 155 33.14 7.19 11.13
N GLU A 156 32.90 5.89 11.23
CA GLU A 156 32.33 5.20 12.40
C GLU A 156 30.83 5.47 12.62
N SER A 157 30.09 4.39 12.91
CA SER A 157 28.63 4.36 13.14
C SER A 157 28.13 5.65 13.82
N GLY A 158 27.20 6.35 13.18
CA GLY A 158 26.90 7.73 13.57
C GLY A 158 25.60 8.30 13.01
N SER A 159 25.34 9.56 13.34
CA SER A 159 24.13 10.24 12.87
C SER A 159 24.12 10.36 11.35
N MET A 160 23.00 10.00 10.74
CA MET A 160 22.80 10.08 9.30
C MET A 160 21.62 10.99 9.00
N GLN A 161 21.82 11.95 8.10
CA GLN A 161 20.73 12.76 7.56
C GLN A 161 20.28 12.13 6.25
N LEU A 162 19.09 11.54 6.26
CA LEU A 162 18.45 11.01 5.07
C LEU A 162 17.22 11.87 4.76
N PRO A 163 17.08 12.43 3.55
CA PRO A 163 15.82 13.01 3.14
C PRO A 163 14.74 11.93 3.03
N LEU A 164 13.47 12.33 3.11
CA LEU A 164 12.37 11.36 3.00
C LEU A 164 12.33 10.64 1.64
N GLY A 165 12.80 11.28 0.57
CA GLY A 165 12.90 10.64 -0.75
C GLY A 165 13.85 9.44 -0.75
N ASP A 166 14.96 9.53 -0.01
CA ASP A 166 15.97 8.47 0.12
C ASP A 166 15.45 7.28 0.94
N LEU A 167 14.57 7.54 1.91
CA LEU A 167 13.91 6.52 2.73
C LEU A 167 12.71 5.86 2.03
N PHE A 168 12.09 6.56 1.08
CA PHE A 168 10.94 6.08 0.32
C PHE A 168 11.16 6.31 -1.18
N PRO A 169 12.18 5.70 -1.80
CA PRO A 169 12.53 5.95 -3.19
C PRO A 169 11.54 5.30 -4.16
N SER A 170 10.78 4.30 -3.70
CA SER A 170 9.77 3.61 -4.50
C SER A 170 8.60 3.11 -3.65
N ASN A 171 7.49 2.78 -4.32
CA ASN A 171 6.34 2.19 -3.66
C ASN A 171 6.66 0.75 -3.25
N HIS A 172 6.24 0.34 -2.06
CA HIS A 172 6.36 -1.05 -1.62
C HIS A 172 5.22 -1.45 -0.67
N GLY A 173 4.97 -2.76 -0.59
CA GLY A 173 3.99 -3.34 0.32
C GLY A 173 4.61 -3.77 1.64
N ALA A 174 3.84 -3.75 2.71
CA ALA A 174 4.24 -4.28 4.02
C ALA A 174 3.12 -5.06 4.69
N THR A 175 3.51 -5.90 5.65
CA THR A 175 2.62 -6.57 6.59
C THR A 175 2.50 -5.76 7.87
N LEU A 176 1.33 -5.82 8.51
CA LEU A 176 1.00 -5.08 9.71
C LEU A 176 0.54 -6.00 10.84
N ILE A 177 1.02 -5.73 12.04
CA ILE A 177 0.52 -6.35 13.28
C ILE A 177 0.31 -5.25 14.30
N GLY A 178 -0.93 -5.08 14.76
CA GLY A 178 -1.24 -4.18 15.87
C GLY A 178 -0.69 -4.73 17.18
N GLN A 179 0.19 -3.97 17.83
CA GLN A 179 0.93 -4.42 19.01
C GLN A 179 0.30 -3.91 20.32
N GLY A 180 -0.67 -2.99 20.26
CA GLY A 180 -1.33 -2.46 21.46
C GLY A 180 -2.34 -1.35 21.21
N GLY A 181 -3.08 -1.01 22.27
CA GLY A 181 -4.10 0.04 22.26
C GLY A 181 -5.25 -0.25 21.30
N ALA A 182 -5.70 0.78 20.58
CA ALA A 182 -6.79 0.74 19.60
C ALA A 182 -6.53 -0.17 18.39
N PHE A 183 -5.31 -0.70 18.27
CA PHE A 183 -4.91 -1.63 17.22
C PHE A 183 -4.68 -3.06 17.74
N SER A 184 -4.84 -3.31 19.04
CA SER A 184 -4.70 -4.67 19.60
C SER A 184 -5.63 -5.66 18.89
N GLY A 185 -5.10 -6.81 18.47
CA GLY A 185 -5.86 -7.84 17.75
C GLY A 185 -6.12 -7.53 16.27
N TYR A 186 -5.55 -6.46 15.71
CA TYR A 186 -5.62 -6.18 14.27
C TYR A 186 -4.37 -6.68 13.53
N VAL A 187 -4.58 -7.20 12.32
CA VAL A 187 -3.52 -7.47 11.34
C VAL A 187 -3.91 -6.95 9.97
N GLY A 188 -2.94 -6.85 9.06
CA GLY A 188 -3.25 -6.55 7.67
C GLY A 188 -2.03 -6.15 6.86
N SER A 189 -2.22 -5.19 5.97
CA SER A 189 -1.19 -4.77 5.03
C SER A 189 -1.12 -3.24 4.94
N ALA A 190 0.04 -2.74 4.52
CA ALA A 190 0.22 -1.35 4.14
C ALA A 190 0.78 -1.24 2.72
N ASP A 191 0.33 -0.21 2.01
CA ASP A 191 0.97 0.27 0.79
C ASP A 191 1.75 1.55 1.17
N PHE A 192 3.09 1.47 1.16
CA PHE A 192 3.96 2.62 1.30
C PHE A 192 4.13 3.27 -0.07
N VAL A 193 3.84 4.57 -0.15
CA VAL A 193 3.80 5.33 -1.39
C VAL A 193 4.86 6.42 -1.38
N SER A 194 5.75 6.38 -2.37
CA SER A 194 6.72 7.41 -2.69
C SER A 194 5.98 8.60 -3.33
N ALA A 195 5.72 9.62 -2.51
CA ALA A 195 5.05 10.85 -2.88
C ALA A 195 5.68 12.02 -2.12
N THR A 196 5.14 13.23 -2.27
CA THR A 196 5.63 14.42 -1.55
C THR A 196 4.48 15.04 -0.74
N PRO A 197 4.41 14.81 0.60
CA PRO A 197 5.22 13.88 1.38
C PRO A 197 4.88 12.40 1.11
N PRO A 198 5.79 11.45 1.42
CA PRO A 198 5.47 10.03 1.37
C PRO A 198 4.36 9.66 2.36
N TYR A 199 3.63 8.59 2.10
CA TYR A 199 2.56 8.14 3.00
C TYR A 199 2.37 6.62 2.96
N ALA A 200 1.73 6.09 4.00
CA ALA A 200 1.29 4.71 4.07
C ALA A 200 -0.24 4.63 4.09
N LEU A 201 -0.81 3.73 3.27
CA LEU A 201 -2.22 3.33 3.32
C LEU A 201 -2.33 2.00 4.05
N LEU A 202 -2.80 2.02 5.29
CA LEU A 202 -2.95 0.84 6.11
C LEU A 202 -4.36 0.27 5.94
N LYS A 203 -4.43 -1.04 5.71
CA LYS A 203 -5.66 -1.83 5.69
C LYS A 203 -5.54 -2.86 6.80
N LEU A 204 -6.40 -2.74 7.81
CA LEU A 204 -6.37 -3.56 9.03
C LEU A 204 -7.69 -4.28 9.20
N HIS A 205 -7.64 -5.50 9.70
CA HIS A 205 -8.78 -6.34 10.00
C HIS A 205 -8.63 -6.92 11.40
N SER A 206 -9.72 -6.90 12.18
CA SER A 206 -9.76 -7.58 13.46
C SER A 206 -9.59 -9.09 13.27
N GLN A 207 -8.72 -9.70 14.05
CA GLN A 207 -8.60 -11.16 14.13
C GLN A 207 -9.74 -11.80 14.92
N PHE A 208 -10.44 -11.00 15.73
CA PHE A 208 -11.54 -11.46 16.55
C PHE A 208 -12.86 -10.87 16.05
N PRO A 209 -13.92 -11.69 15.91
CA PRO A 209 -15.25 -11.18 15.64
C PRO A 209 -15.73 -10.29 16.81
N SER A 210 -16.46 -9.23 16.47
CA SER A 210 -17.08 -8.31 17.43
C SER A 210 -18.30 -8.91 18.12
#